data_AF-A0A9D8XN15-F1
#
_entry.id   AF-A0A9D8XN15-F1
#
_cell.length_a   1.000
_cell.length_b   1.000
_cell.length_c   1.000
_cell.angle_alpha   90.00
_cell.angle_beta   90.00
_cell.angle_gamma   90.00
#
_symmetry.space_group_name_H-M   'P 1'
#
loop_
_entity.id
_entity.type
_entity.pdbx_description
1 polymer ?
#
loop_
_entity_poly.entity_id
_entity_poly.type
_entity_poly.pdbx_seq_one_letter_code
_entity_poly.pdbx_strand_id
1 'polypeptide(L)'
;RMTKGESKEQALYALLREYIKIAKPVCFEGNGYSDEWKAEASRRGLDCETSIPLQYDAYLKPQSIDLFAQTKVLNEKELAARNEVKWETYTKKIQIEARVLGDLALNHIVPVAIKYQSSLLDNLFKLKTLYKDEDYQELSVDKSEKIKKIEYYINQIQKLTDAMVEARKVANRITNEREKAIAYHDTVEPYFEKIRNLIDELELMVDNELWPLPKYRELLFIR
;
A
#
# COMPACT_ATOMS: atom_id res chain seq x y z
N ARG A 1 20.84 -6.38 45.72
CA ARG A 1 22.15 -6.95 45.30
C ARG A 1 23.30 -6.26 46.04
N MET A 2 23.35 -4.93 46.12
CA MET A 2 24.28 -4.22 47.03
C MET A 2 23.99 -4.45 48.52
N THR A 3 22.75 -4.75 48.89
CA THR A 3 22.34 -5.17 50.24
C THR A 3 22.86 -6.54 50.67
N LYS A 4 23.49 -7.32 49.77
CA LYS A 4 24.08 -8.65 50.05
C LYS A 4 25.62 -8.63 50.21
N GLY A 5 26.26 -7.46 50.19
CA GLY A 5 27.71 -7.32 50.42
C GLY A 5 28.62 -7.56 49.20
N GLU A 6 28.06 -7.66 47.99
CA GLU A 6 28.84 -7.77 46.74
C GLU A 6 29.54 -6.45 46.36
N SER A 7 30.73 -6.52 45.76
CA SER A 7 31.42 -5.32 45.26
C SER A 7 30.63 -4.68 44.11
N LYS A 8 30.75 -3.36 43.95
CA LYS A 8 30.07 -2.60 42.88
C LYS A 8 30.33 -3.19 41.49
N GLU A 9 31.55 -3.65 41.24
CA GLU A 9 31.97 -4.26 39.98
C GLU A 9 31.31 -5.62 39.76
N GLN A 10 31.27 -6.49 40.78
CA GLN A 10 30.62 -7.80 40.70
C GLN A 10 29.12 -7.66 40.42
N ALA A 11 28.45 -6.72 41.09
CA ALA A 11 27.04 -6.43 40.86
C ALA A 11 26.78 -5.91 39.43
N LEU A 12 27.67 -5.08 38.89
CA LEU A 12 27.58 -4.57 37.52
C LEU A 12 27.75 -5.68 36.49
N TYR A 13 28.76 -6.55 36.64
CA TYR A 13 28.96 -7.68 35.74
C TYR A 13 27.78 -8.66 35.74
N ALA A 14 27.18 -8.92 36.90
CA ALA A 14 25.99 -9.76 37.00
C ALA A 14 24.80 -9.14 36.25
N LEU A 15 24.57 -7.83 36.42
CA LEU A 15 23.52 -7.10 35.71
C LEU A 15 23.72 -7.10 34.20
N LEU A 16 24.94 -6.85 33.73
CA LEU A 16 25.27 -6.85 32.30
C LEU A 16 25.01 -8.23 31.67
N ARG A 17 25.42 -9.32 32.34
CA ARG A 17 25.14 -10.68 31.86
C ARG A 17 23.64 -10.98 31.77
N GLU A 18 22.85 -10.44 32.69
CA GLU A 18 21.39 -10.57 32.67
C GLU A 18 20.79 -9.81 31.48
N TYR A 19 21.22 -8.56 31.25
CA TYR A 19 20.74 -7.75 30.12
C TYR A 19 21.12 -8.34 28.76
N ILE A 20 22.32 -8.91 28.61
CA ILE A 20 22.72 -9.60 27.37
C ILE A 20 21.76 -10.76 27.07
N LYS A 21 21.33 -11.52 28.08
CA LYS A 21 20.37 -12.61 27.89
C LYS A 21 18.99 -12.10 27.48
N ILE A 22 18.53 -11.01 28.10
CA ILE A 22 17.25 -10.37 27.80
C ILE A 22 17.24 -9.77 26.38
N ALA A 23 18.35 -9.15 25.96
CA ALA A 23 18.47 -8.51 24.64
C ALA A 23 18.73 -9.51 23.51
N LYS A 24 19.15 -10.74 23.80
CA LYS A 24 19.51 -11.73 22.78
C LYS A 24 18.44 -11.96 21.69
N PRO A 25 17.13 -12.01 21.99
CA PRO A 25 16.10 -12.18 20.96
C PRO A 25 16.08 -11.06 19.90
N VAL A 26 16.37 -9.80 20.29
CA VAL A 26 16.37 -8.67 19.37
C VAL A 26 17.67 -8.51 18.57
N CYS A 27 18.75 -9.20 18.95
CA CYS A 27 20.01 -9.17 18.22
C CYS A 27 19.93 -10.05 16.95
N PHE A 28 20.05 -9.42 15.79
CA PHE A 28 20.08 -10.11 14.50
C PHE A 28 21.13 -9.47 13.58
N GLU A 29 22.00 -10.31 13.01
CA GLU A 29 23.14 -9.90 12.16
C GLU A 29 22.97 -10.37 10.71
N GLY A 30 21.79 -10.88 10.34
CA GLY A 30 21.47 -11.35 9.00
C GLY A 30 20.76 -10.30 8.14
N ASN A 31 20.20 -10.75 7.01
CA ASN A 31 19.40 -9.90 6.13
C ASN A 31 18.04 -9.57 6.76
N GLY A 32 17.86 -8.33 7.22
CA GLY A 32 16.62 -7.86 7.83
C GLY A 32 15.42 -7.72 6.87
N TYR A 33 15.62 -7.88 5.56
CA TYR A 33 14.55 -7.76 4.56
C TYR A 33 14.01 -9.10 4.06
N SER A 34 14.66 -10.22 4.40
CA SER A 34 14.24 -11.54 3.91
C SER A 34 12.96 -12.03 4.60
N ASP A 35 12.16 -12.81 3.89
CA ASP A 35 11.00 -13.49 4.50
C ASP A 35 11.42 -14.51 5.57
N GLU A 36 12.64 -15.03 5.46
CA GLU A 36 13.29 -15.86 6.49
C GLU A 36 13.41 -15.09 7.82
N TRP A 37 13.79 -13.81 7.78
CA TRP A 37 13.85 -13.00 8.99
C TRP A 37 12.46 -12.74 9.58
N LYS A 38 11.44 -12.49 8.75
CA LYS A 38 10.05 -12.33 9.26
C LYS A 38 9.58 -13.56 10.03
N ALA A 39 9.83 -14.76 9.48
CA ALA A 39 9.48 -16.03 10.14
C ALA A 39 10.28 -16.26 11.43
N GLU A 40 11.58 -15.96 11.41
CA GLU A 40 12.47 -16.08 12.57
C GLU A 40 12.13 -15.05 13.67
N ALA A 41 11.83 -13.80 13.31
CA ALA A 41 11.40 -12.76 14.24
C ALA A 41 10.10 -13.15 14.95
N SER A 42 9.12 -13.68 14.20
CA SER A 42 7.88 -14.21 14.77
C SER A 42 8.16 -15.39 15.72
N ARG A 43 9.05 -16.32 15.36
CA ARG A 43 9.50 -17.43 16.22
C ARG A 43 10.15 -16.94 17.52
N ARG A 44 10.87 -15.81 17.46
CA ARG A 44 11.48 -15.15 18.62
C ARG A 44 10.48 -14.36 19.48
N GLY A 45 9.22 -14.27 19.06
CA GLY A 45 8.19 -13.49 19.74
C GLY A 45 8.31 -11.98 19.52
N LEU A 46 9.01 -11.56 18.46
CA LEU A 46 9.10 -10.15 18.09
C LEU A 46 7.81 -9.71 17.37
N ASP A 47 7.41 -8.47 17.61
CA ASP A 47 6.25 -7.87 16.96
C ASP A 47 6.53 -7.71 15.46
N CYS A 48 5.74 -8.40 14.63
CA CYS A 48 5.86 -8.44 13.17
C CYS A 48 4.61 -7.87 12.48
N GLU A 49 3.78 -7.12 13.22
CA GLU A 49 2.59 -6.48 12.66
C GLU A 49 2.96 -5.53 11.53
N THR A 50 2.25 -5.61 10.40
CA THR A 50 2.45 -4.76 9.22
C THR A 50 1.33 -3.76 9.03
N SER A 51 0.17 -3.99 9.64
CA SER A 51 -0.97 -3.09 9.60
C SER A 51 -0.71 -1.86 10.43
N ILE A 52 -0.62 -0.70 9.78
CA ILE A 52 -0.39 0.59 10.44
C ILE A 52 -1.46 0.87 11.53
N PRO A 53 -2.77 0.67 11.29
CA PRO A 53 -3.78 0.83 12.34
C PRO A 53 -3.57 -0.07 13.56
N LEU A 54 -3.14 -1.31 13.38
CA LEU A 54 -2.89 -2.25 14.48
C LEU A 54 -1.58 -1.93 15.21
N GLN A 55 -0.55 -1.45 14.51
CA GLN A 55 0.69 -0.99 15.13
C GLN A 55 0.44 0.16 16.12
N TYR A 56 -0.55 1.02 15.87
CA TYR A 56 -0.92 2.08 16.80
C TYR A 56 -1.46 1.53 18.13
N ASP A 57 -2.01 0.31 18.19
CA ASP A 57 -2.41 -0.30 19.46
C ASP A 57 -1.24 -0.53 20.41
N ALA A 58 -0.01 -0.60 19.89
CA ALA A 58 1.19 -0.72 20.71
C ALA A 58 1.38 0.46 21.68
N TYR A 59 0.86 1.64 21.36
CA TYR A 59 0.88 2.79 22.28
C TYR A 59 -0.06 2.61 23.48
N LEU A 60 -1.11 1.80 23.35
CA LEU A 60 -2.09 1.55 24.42
C LEU A 60 -1.76 0.30 25.24
N LYS A 61 -0.65 -0.39 24.96
CA LYS A 61 -0.18 -1.50 25.80
C LYS A 61 0.16 -0.96 27.20
N PRO A 62 -0.16 -1.69 28.30
CA PRO A 62 0.11 -1.22 29.67
C PRO A 62 1.58 -0.81 29.91
N GLN A 63 2.52 -1.53 29.28
CA GLN A 63 3.96 -1.25 29.34
C GLN A 63 4.31 0.13 28.75
N SER A 64 3.67 0.49 27.63
CA SER A 64 3.85 1.78 26.97
C SER A 64 3.26 2.90 27.81
N ILE A 65 2.05 2.72 28.32
CA ILE A 65 1.37 3.69 29.20
C ILE A 65 2.22 3.96 30.45
N ASP A 66 2.71 2.90 31.10
CA ASP A 66 3.54 2.99 32.30
C ASP A 66 4.88 3.70 32.01
N LEU A 67 5.53 3.38 30.89
CA LEU A 67 6.75 4.08 30.45
C LEU A 67 6.53 5.59 30.29
N PHE A 68 5.48 5.99 29.57
CA PHE A 68 5.19 7.41 29.33
C PHE A 68 4.78 8.14 30.62
N ALA A 69 4.03 7.47 31.50
CA ALA A 69 3.61 8.02 32.79
C ALA A 69 4.79 8.21 33.75
N GLN A 70 5.68 7.21 33.88
CA GLN A 70 6.86 7.27 34.74
C GLN A 70 7.87 8.33 34.30
N THR A 71 8.05 8.48 32.98
CA THR A 71 8.94 9.49 32.41
C THR A 71 8.32 10.90 32.42
N LYS A 72 7.05 11.05 32.82
CA LYS A 72 6.28 12.30 32.84
C LYS A 72 6.22 13.00 31.46
N VAL A 73 6.33 12.22 30.38
CA VAL A 73 6.23 12.73 29.02
C VAL A 73 4.77 12.86 28.60
N LEU A 74 3.94 11.86 28.95
CA LEU A 74 2.49 11.86 28.71
C LEU A 74 1.75 11.13 29.82
N ASN A 75 0.52 11.56 30.07
CA ASN A 75 -0.44 10.76 30.82
C ASN A 75 -1.27 9.84 29.89
N GLU A 76 -1.99 8.88 30.49
CA GLU A 76 -2.81 7.89 29.76
C GLU A 76 -3.84 8.54 28.84
N LYS A 77 -4.51 9.62 29.29
CA LYS A 77 -5.52 10.31 28.49
C LYS A 77 -4.92 11.02 27.28
N GLU A 78 -3.76 11.66 27.45
CA GLU A 78 -3.03 12.30 26.37
C GLU A 78 -2.53 11.28 25.35
N LEU A 79 -2.06 10.11 25.82
CA LEU A 79 -1.60 9.04 24.95
C LEU A 79 -2.76 8.45 24.13
N ALA A 80 -3.91 8.20 24.77
CA ALA A 80 -5.13 7.75 24.09
C ALA A 80 -5.60 8.76 23.03
N ALA A 81 -5.68 10.05 23.39
CA ALA A 81 -6.09 11.10 22.46
C ALA A 81 -5.13 11.22 21.26
N ARG A 82 -3.82 11.10 21.49
CA ARG A 82 -2.83 11.08 20.38
C ARG A 82 -3.00 9.87 19.49
N ASN A 83 -3.35 8.71 20.03
CA ASN A 83 -3.57 7.51 19.24
C ASN A 83 -4.84 7.64 18.38
N GLU A 84 -5.89 8.25 18.92
CA GLU A 84 -7.10 8.59 18.17
C GLU A 84 -6.79 9.46 16.95
N VAL A 85 -6.01 10.53 17.14
CA VAL A 85 -5.56 11.41 16.04
C VAL A 85 -4.71 10.64 15.01
N LYS A 86 -3.92 9.64 15.42
CA LYS A 86 -3.14 8.80 14.48
C LYS A 86 -4.05 7.96 13.58
N TRP A 87 -5.06 7.31 14.13
CA TRP A 87 -6.05 6.55 13.34
C TRP A 87 -6.84 7.47 12.40
N GLU A 88 -7.25 8.64 12.88
CA GLU A 88 -7.94 9.64 12.06
C GLU A 88 -7.05 10.13 10.90
N THR A 89 -5.77 10.43 11.18
CA THR A 89 -4.79 10.90 10.18
C THR A 89 -4.56 9.82 9.12
N TYR A 90 -4.36 8.58 9.53
CA TYR A 90 -4.20 7.46 8.62
C TYR A 90 -5.43 7.29 7.73
N THR A 91 -6.62 7.26 8.34
CA THR A 91 -7.90 7.16 7.61
C THR A 91 -8.05 8.26 6.57
N LYS A 92 -7.80 9.51 6.95
CA LYS A 92 -7.89 10.67 6.04
C LYS A 92 -6.90 10.56 4.88
N LYS A 93 -5.67 10.10 5.15
CA LYS A 93 -4.64 9.92 4.12
C LYS A 93 -5.08 8.90 3.08
N ILE A 94 -5.45 7.69 3.50
CA ILE A 94 -5.93 6.63 2.59
C ILE A 94 -7.19 7.09 1.86
N GLN A 95 -8.09 7.82 2.53
CA GLN A 95 -9.29 8.35 1.90
C GLN A 95 -8.99 9.36 0.78
N ILE A 96 -8.00 10.24 0.95
CA ILE A 96 -7.57 11.20 -0.07
C ILE A 96 -6.92 10.44 -1.24
N GLU A 97 -6.02 9.50 -0.95
CA GLU A 97 -5.36 8.69 -1.97
C GLU A 97 -6.38 7.91 -2.82
N ALA A 98 -7.37 7.28 -2.17
CA ALA A 98 -8.47 6.59 -2.86
C ALA A 98 -9.29 7.54 -3.76
N ARG A 99 -9.54 8.78 -3.30
CA ARG A 99 -10.25 9.79 -4.10
C ARG A 99 -9.46 10.17 -5.34
N VAL A 100 -8.20 10.52 -5.15
CA VAL A 100 -7.32 10.98 -6.23
C VAL A 100 -7.10 9.86 -7.24
N LEU A 101 -6.83 8.63 -6.78
CA LEU A 101 -6.67 7.48 -7.67
C LEU A 101 -7.93 7.23 -8.51
N GLY A 102 -9.12 7.22 -7.89
CA GLY A 102 -10.36 7.00 -8.61
C GLY A 102 -10.67 8.11 -9.62
N ASP A 103 -10.41 9.37 -9.24
CA ASP A 103 -10.60 10.53 -10.11
C ASP A 103 -9.63 10.49 -11.31
N LEU A 104 -8.34 10.26 -11.07
CA LEU A 104 -7.34 10.11 -12.12
C LEU A 104 -7.66 8.95 -13.05
N ALA A 105 -8.04 7.79 -12.50
CA ALA A 105 -8.36 6.60 -13.28
C ALA A 105 -9.53 6.88 -14.24
N LEU A 106 -10.65 7.42 -13.74
CA LEU A 106 -11.87 7.60 -14.52
C LEU A 106 -11.84 8.83 -15.44
N ASN A 107 -11.23 9.93 -15.01
CA ASN A 107 -11.29 11.20 -15.74
C ASN A 107 -10.05 11.47 -16.61
N HIS A 108 -8.89 10.89 -16.29
CA HIS A 108 -7.67 11.11 -17.06
C HIS A 108 -7.24 9.88 -17.86
N ILE A 109 -7.19 8.70 -17.22
CA ILE A 109 -6.64 7.49 -17.86
C ILE A 109 -7.64 6.82 -18.81
N VAL A 110 -8.84 6.51 -18.31
CA VAL A 110 -9.87 5.81 -19.10
C VAL A 110 -10.22 6.54 -20.40
N PRO A 111 -10.45 7.87 -20.44
CA PRO A 111 -10.81 8.56 -21.66
C PRO A 111 -9.70 8.52 -22.73
N VAL A 112 -8.43 8.62 -22.30
CA VAL A 112 -7.27 8.50 -23.20
C VAL A 112 -7.18 7.10 -23.78
N ALA A 113 -7.40 6.07 -22.96
CA ALA A 113 -7.38 4.69 -23.40
C ALA A 113 -8.49 4.40 -24.43
N ILE A 114 -9.70 4.90 -24.20
CA ILE A 114 -10.83 4.80 -25.14
C ILE A 114 -10.52 5.53 -26.46
N LYS A 115 -9.91 6.71 -26.40
CA LYS A 115 -9.49 7.46 -27.59
C LYS A 115 -8.45 6.67 -28.40
N TYR A 116 -7.46 6.10 -27.74
CA TYR A 116 -6.44 5.28 -28.39
C TYR A 116 -7.03 4.00 -28.99
N GLN A 117 -7.89 3.30 -28.25
CA GLN A 117 -8.62 2.13 -28.73
C GLN A 117 -9.47 2.45 -29.97
N SER A 118 -10.15 3.60 -29.99
CA SER A 118 -10.93 4.04 -31.14
C SER A 118 -10.07 4.25 -32.39
N SER A 119 -8.85 4.78 -32.23
CA SER A 119 -7.86 4.91 -33.31
C SER A 119 -7.41 3.55 -33.85
N LEU A 120 -7.17 2.58 -32.96
CA LEU A 120 -6.82 1.21 -33.35
C LEU A 120 -7.96 0.52 -34.11
N LEU A 121 -9.21 0.71 -33.68
CA LEU A 121 -10.40 0.18 -34.33
C LEU A 121 -10.60 0.76 -35.74
N ASP A 122 -10.42 2.07 -35.91
CA ASP A 122 -10.49 2.72 -37.22
C ASP A 122 -9.39 2.20 -38.17
N ASN A 123 -8.18 2.00 -37.66
CA ASN A 123 -7.11 1.37 -38.44
C ASN A 123 -7.48 -0.05 -38.87
N LEU A 124 -8.07 -0.85 -37.97
CA LEU A 124 -8.51 -2.21 -38.27
C LEU A 124 -9.63 -2.24 -39.33
N PHE A 125 -10.57 -1.29 -39.27
CA PHE A 125 -11.64 -1.15 -40.26
C PHE A 125 -11.10 -0.76 -41.65
N LYS A 126 -10.13 0.16 -41.69
CA LYS A 126 -9.43 0.55 -42.93
C LYS A 126 -8.67 -0.62 -43.55
N LEU A 127 -7.99 -1.43 -42.74
CA LEU A 127 -7.31 -2.64 -43.23
C LEU A 127 -8.29 -3.63 -43.87
N LYS A 128 -9.46 -3.84 -43.25
CA LYS A 128 -10.50 -4.71 -43.79
C LYS A 128 -11.03 -4.25 -45.15
N THR A 129 -11.05 -2.93 -45.37
CA THR A 129 -11.55 -2.34 -46.61
C THR A 129 -10.52 -2.44 -47.75
N LEU A 130 -9.23 -2.49 -47.43
CA LEU A 130 -8.14 -2.46 -48.42
C LEU A 130 -7.63 -3.85 -48.82
N TYR A 131 -7.66 -4.83 -47.93
CA TYR A 131 -7.11 -6.17 -48.15
C TYR A 131 -8.20 -7.24 -48.28
N LYS A 132 -7.88 -8.33 -49.00
CA LYS A 132 -8.76 -9.51 -49.11
C LYS A 132 -8.77 -10.29 -47.79
N ASP A 133 -9.77 -11.14 -47.60
CA ASP A 133 -10.02 -11.82 -46.32
C ASP A 133 -8.82 -12.61 -45.78
N GLU A 134 -8.01 -13.29 -46.62
CA GLU A 134 -6.84 -14.06 -46.15
C GLU A 134 -5.71 -13.14 -45.61
N ASP A 135 -5.28 -12.13 -46.38
CA ASP A 135 -4.25 -11.18 -45.95
C ASP A 135 -4.72 -10.34 -44.75
N TYR A 136 -6.03 -10.02 -44.68
CA TYR A 136 -6.62 -9.31 -43.55
C TYR A 136 -6.56 -10.13 -42.27
N GLN A 137 -6.89 -11.43 -42.32
CA GLN A 137 -6.86 -12.29 -41.14
C GLN A 137 -5.46 -12.32 -40.53
N GLU A 138 -4.41 -12.46 -41.34
CA GLU A 138 -3.02 -12.45 -40.86
C GLU A 138 -2.62 -11.10 -40.25
N LEU A 139 -2.92 -9.99 -40.93
CA LEU A 139 -2.52 -8.64 -40.49
C LEU A 139 -3.34 -8.09 -39.31
N SER A 140 -4.51 -8.67 -39.03
CA SER A 140 -5.46 -8.17 -38.02
C SER A 140 -5.35 -8.83 -36.64
N VAL A 141 -4.66 -9.97 -36.52
CA VAL A 141 -4.59 -10.76 -35.26
C VAL A 141 -4.06 -9.90 -34.11
N ASP A 142 -2.84 -9.37 -34.25
CA ASP A 142 -2.16 -8.62 -33.18
C ASP A 142 -2.93 -7.36 -32.78
N LYS A 143 -3.49 -6.64 -33.76
CA LYS A 143 -4.29 -5.43 -33.53
C LYS A 143 -5.57 -5.77 -32.77
N SER A 144 -6.24 -6.85 -33.17
CA SER A 144 -7.46 -7.31 -32.52
C SER A 144 -7.20 -7.77 -31.08
N GLU A 145 -6.09 -8.46 -30.82
CA GLU A 145 -5.70 -8.85 -29.47
C GLU A 145 -5.39 -7.62 -28.60
N LYS A 146 -4.65 -6.64 -29.13
CA LYS A 146 -4.36 -5.39 -28.42
C LYS A 146 -5.62 -4.62 -28.03
N ILE A 147 -6.58 -4.50 -28.96
CA ILE A 147 -7.87 -3.85 -28.70
C ILE A 147 -8.64 -4.57 -27.59
N LYS A 148 -8.67 -5.91 -27.61
CA LYS A 148 -9.31 -6.72 -26.57
C LYS A 148 -8.65 -6.53 -25.20
N LYS A 149 -7.32 -6.47 -25.14
CA LYS A 149 -6.59 -6.23 -23.87
C LYS A 149 -6.88 -4.84 -23.31
N ILE A 150 -6.87 -3.81 -24.16
CA ILE A 150 -7.22 -2.44 -23.76
C ILE A 150 -8.65 -2.39 -23.20
N GLU A 151 -9.62 -2.99 -23.91
CA GLU A 151 -11.01 -3.07 -23.45
C GLU A 151 -11.12 -3.77 -22.09
N TYR A 152 -10.41 -4.89 -21.93
CA TYR A 152 -10.38 -5.62 -20.67
C TYR A 152 -9.87 -4.75 -19.52
N TYR A 153 -8.74 -4.06 -19.71
CA TYR A 153 -8.17 -3.19 -18.67
C TYR A 153 -9.07 -2.01 -18.33
N ILE A 154 -9.66 -1.33 -19.32
CA ILE A 154 -10.63 -0.25 -19.08
C ILE A 154 -11.78 -0.74 -18.20
N ASN A 155 -12.38 -1.88 -18.54
CA ASN A 155 -13.49 -2.44 -17.79
C ASN A 155 -13.08 -2.86 -16.36
N GLN A 156 -11.90 -3.47 -16.19
CA GLN A 156 -11.41 -3.83 -14.86
C GLN A 156 -11.12 -2.61 -13.99
N ILE A 157 -10.50 -1.56 -14.56
CA ILE A 157 -10.22 -0.30 -13.86
C ILE A 157 -11.52 0.33 -13.37
N GLN A 158 -12.53 0.45 -14.23
CA GLN A 158 -13.85 1.00 -13.84
C GLN A 158 -14.49 0.18 -12.72
N LYS A 159 -14.58 -1.14 -12.90
CA LYS A 159 -15.16 -2.07 -11.91
C LYS A 159 -14.47 -1.99 -10.55
N LEU A 160 -13.14 -1.99 -10.53
CA LEU A 160 -12.38 -1.90 -9.28
C LEU A 160 -12.49 -0.53 -8.63
N THR A 161 -12.55 0.54 -9.42
CA THR A 161 -12.76 1.89 -8.92
C THR A 161 -14.13 2.03 -8.26
N ASP A 162 -15.18 1.50 -8.88
CA ASP A 162 -16.53 1.47 -8.30
C ASP A 162 -16.57 0.65 -7.01
N ALA A 163 -15.95 -0.54 -7.00
CA ALA A 163 -15.85 -1.38 -5.80
C ALA A 163 -15.09 -0.68 -4.65
N MET A 164 -14.01 0.03 -4.97
CA MET A 164 -13.25 0.84 -4.02
C MET A 164 -14.10 2.00 -3.45
N VAL A 165 -14.89 2.66 -4.30
CA VAL A 165 -15.80 3.73 -3.89
C VAL A 165 -16.87 3.20 -2.93
N GLU A 166 -17.43 2.02 -3.20
CA GLU A 166 -18.40 1.36 -2.31
C GLU A 166 -17.76 0.91 -0.99
N ALA A 167 -16.58 0.28 -1.02
CA ALA A 167 -15.84 -0.10 0.18
C ALA A 167 -15.60 1.12 1.09
N ARG A 168 -15.21 2.25 0.49
CA ARG A 168 -15.04 3.52 1.20
C ARG A 168 -16.34 4.06 1.78
N LYS A 169 -17.47 3.94 1.07
CA LYS A 169 -18.79 4.35 1.60
C LYS A 169 -19.18 3.54 2.83
N VAL A 170 -18.89 2.23 2.84
CA VAL A 170 -19.12 1.35 3.99
C VAL A 170 -18.19 1.74 5.14
N ALA A 171 -16.88 1.89 4.90
CA ALA A 171 -15.92 2.26 5.93
C ALA A 171 -16.23 3.62 6.58
N ASN A 172 -16.72 4.60 5.80
CA ASN A 172 -17.09 5.92 6.32
C ASN A 172 -18.27 5.92 7.31
N ARG A 173 -19.08 4.85 7.35
CA ARG A 173 -20.19 4.74 8.30
C ARG A 173 -19.74 4.32 9.69
N ILE A 174 -18.52 3.82 9.83
CA ILE A 174 -17.97 3.38 11.11
C ILE A 174 -17.68 4.61 11.97
N THR A 175 -18.20 4.63 13.21
CA THR A 175 -18.03 5.77 14.13
C THR A 175 -16.71 5.72 14.87
N ASN A 176 -16.25 4.52 15.25
CA ASN A 176 -15.01 4.33 15.98
C ASN A 176 -13.79 4.55 15.06
N GLU A 177 -12.87 5.44 15.42
CA GLU A 177 -11.72 5.78 14.57
C GLU A 177 -10.73 4.62 14.38
N ARG A 178 -10.53 3.78 15.39
CA ARG A 178 -9.67 2.59 15.26
C ARG A 178 -10.26 1.58 14.29
N GLU A 179 -11.54 1.23 14.46
CA GLU A 179 -12.22 0.29 13.57
C GLU A 179 -12.32 0.84 12.15
N LYS A 180 -12.54 2.15 12.00
CA LYS A 180 -12.54 2.82 10.71
C LYS A 180 -11.17 2.72 10.04
N ALA A 181 -10.09 3.01 10.76
CA ALA A 181 -8.73 2.89 10.22
C ALA A 181 -8.41 1.47 9.76
N ILE A 182 -8.79 0.45 10.55
CA ILE A 182 -8.65 -0.96 10.17
C ILE A 182 -9.47 -1.28 8.91
N ALA A 183 -10.73 -0.83 8.84
CA ALA A 183 -11.56 -1.03 7.66
C ALA A 183 -10.95 -0.39 6.40
N TYR A 184 -10.34 0.79 6.51
CA TYR A 184 -9.64 1.41 5.39
C TYR A 184 -8.41 0.59 4.95
N HIS A 185 -7.61 0.11 5.90
CA HIS A 185 -6.44 -0.75 5.63
C HIS A 185 -6.85 -2.08 4.97
N ASP A 186 -7.87 -2.75 5.49
CA ASP A 186 -8.21 -4.11 5.08
C ASP A 186 -9.10 -4.15 3.82
N THR A 187 -9.88 -3.10 3.58
CA THR A 187 -10.91 -3.11 2.52
C THR A 187 -10.74 -2.04 1.46
N VAL A 188 -10.05 -0.91 1.72
CA VAL A 188 -9.90 0.18 0.74
C VAL A 188 -8.50 0.19 0.12
N GLU A 189 -7.46 0.18 0.95
CA GLU A 189 -6.05 0.17 0.52
C GLU A 189 -5.70 -0.96 -0.48
N PRO A 190 -6.24 -2.19 -0.36
CA PRO A 190 -5.91 -3.27 -1.30
C PRO A 190 -6.35 -3.02 -2.75
N TYR A 191 -7.24 -2.05 -3.00
CA TYR A 191 -7.61 -1.67 -4.36
C TYR A 191 -6.53 -0.83 -5.05
N PHE A 192 -5.65 -0.15 -4.31
CA PHE A 192 -4.69 0.79 -4.88
C PHE A 192 -3.72 0.07 -5.80
N GLU A 193 -3.08 -0.99 -5.30
CA GLU A 193 -2.17 -1.83 -6.08
C GLU A 193 -2.88 -2.50 -7.26
N LYS A 194 -4.13 -2.98 -7.07
CA LYS A 194 -4.89 -3.63 -8.15
C LYS A 194 -5.19 -2.67 -9.30
N ILE A 195 -5.66 -1.47 -9.00
CA ILE A 195 -5.97 -0.44 -10.01
C ILE A 195 -4.68 0.05 -10.66
N ARG A 196 -3.64 0.31 -9.87
CA ARG A 196 -2.34 0.75 -10.35
C ARG A 196 -1.73 -0.23 -11.35
N ASN A 197 -1.67 -1.52 -11.01
CA ASN A 197 -1.10 -2.53 -11.91
C ASN A 197 -1.82 -2.56 -13.27
N LEU A 198 -3.14 -2.36 -13.30
CA LEU A 198 -3.89 -2.29 -14.56
C LEU A 198 -3.59 -1.00 -15.35
N ILE A 199 -3.41 0.12 -14.66
CA ILE A 199 -3.03 1.40 -15.28
C ILE A 199 -1.62 1.31 -15.86
N ASP A 200 -0.68 0.71 -15.14
CA ASP A 200 0.72 0.54 -15.56
C ASP A 200 0.79 -0.37 -16.81
N GLU A 201 0.01 -1.46 -16.85
CA GLU A 201 -0.11 -2.31 -18.05
C GLU A 201 -0.71 -1.55 -19.24
N LEU A 202 -1.67 -0.65 -18.99
CA LEU A 202 -2.29 0.19 -20.01
C LEU A 202 -1.30 1.25 -20.53
N GLU A 203 -0.45 1.82 -19.66
CA GLU A 203 0.60 2.78 -20.01
C GLU A 203 1.59 2.22 -21.04
N LEU A 204 1.91 0.93 -20.94
CA LEU A 204 2.79 0.23 -21.88
C LEU A 204 2.17 0.04 -23.26
N MET A 205 0.83 -0.02 -23.32
CA MET A 205 0.11 -0.27 -24.57
C MET A 205 -0.28 1.01 -25.31
N VAL A 206 -0.56 2.09 -24.58
CA VAL A 206 -1.00 3.38 -25.13
C VAL A 206 0.20 4.19 -25.63
N ASP A 207 -0.03 4.96 -26.69
CA ASP A 207 0.96 5.88 -27.24
C ASP A 207 1.43 6.90 -26.19
N ASN A 208 2.75 7.15 -26.15
CA ASN A 208 3.37 8.10 -25.23
C ASN A 208 2.87 9.53 -25.44
N GLU A 209 2.56 9.94 -26.68
CA GLU A 209 2.07 11.30 -26.97
C GLU A 209 0.65 11.54 -26.44
N LEU A 210 -0.13 10.48 -26.29
CA LEU A 210 -1.50 10.54 -25.81
C LEU A 210 -1.60 10.37 -24.29
N TRP A 211 -0.59 9.76 -23.67
CA TRP A 211 -0.61 9.46 -22.24
C TRP A 211 -0.61 10.76 -21.42
N PRO A 212 -1.57 10.94 -20.48
CA PRO A 212 -1.81 12.25 -19.87
C PRO A 212 -0.85 12.56 -18.71
N LEU A 213 -0.13 11.55 -18.21
CA LEU A 213 0.75 11.69 -17.05
C LEU A 213 2.23 11.55 -17.47
N PRO A 214 3.16 12.29 -16.84
CA PRO A 214 4.57 12.08 -17.06
C PRO A 214 4.98 10.65 -16.67
N LYS A 215 5.72 9.96 -17.53
CA LYS A 215 6.21 8.61 -17.24
C LYS A 215 7.32 8.66 -16.19
N TYR A 216 7.56 7.56 -15.48
CA TYR A 216 8.63 7.49 -14.48
C TYR A 216 10.00 7.89 -15.02
N ARG A 217 10.32 7.55 -16.29
CA ARG A 217 11.58 7.98 -16.92
C ARG A 217 11.70 9.50 -16.99
N GLU A 218 10.59 10.20 -17.16
CA GLU A 218 10.53 11.66 -17.34
C GLU A 218 10.67 12.33 -15.97
N LEU A 219 9.97 11.81 -14.97
CA LEU A 219 10.07 12.27 -13.59
C LEU A 219 11.47 12.07 -12.97
N LEU A 220 12.17 11.00 -13.34
CA LEU A 220 13.44 10.63 -12.72
C LEU A 220 14.67 11.22 -13.43
N PHE A 221 14.61 11.45 -14.75
CA PHE A 221 15.81 11.76 -15.53
C PHE A 221 15.74 13.06 -16.35
N ILE A 222 14.55 13.61 -16.60
CA ILE A 222 14.42 14.87 -17.35
C ILE A 222 14.54 16.03 -16.35
N ARG A 223 15.62 16.80 -16.48
CA ARG A 223 15.87 18.06 -15.74
C ARG A 223 15.53 19.25 -16.61
#